data_AF-A0A7G1NKF3-F1
#
_entry.id   AF-A0A7G1NKF3-F1
#
_cell.length_a   1.000
_cell.length_b   1.000
_cell.length_c   1.000
_cell.angle_alpha   90.00
_cell.angle_beta   90.00
_cell.angle_gamma   90.00
#
_symmetry.space_group_name_H-M   'P 1'
#
loop_
_entity.id
_entity.type
_entity.pdbx_description
1 polymer ?
#
loop_
_entity_poly.entity_id
_entity_poly.type
_entity_poly.pdbx_seq_one_letter_code
_entity_poly.pdbx_strand_id
1 'polypeptide(L)'
;MTDSRHALIIANDRYADQGLKKLKAPAQDAAALERVLHDPQIGDFEVEVVHNASADLMRRRIQGFFNDRRRADTLLLHFSCHGLKSESGELYFAASDTEPPLLAATAVASQFVRGCMSGTRAGRSVLFLDCCYGGAFSRGSASVRASGDVNVLESFAKDEPVSGRGWAVITASDSMEYSFEGDELAENSAPRPSVFTHAVVEGLETGEADLDADGNVSLDDLYEYVYRHVREQNPHQTPKKAAELQGELHLAHSRRGGIKIVAIPSPSALQAALDSDEFLRRQGAVTELCKRLRRPELPVAEGARQHLGEVAHDEVQPLADLAAEALSTIRLAPSPDRLDFGRIPRGSTSPGLPVTMQGPPLARHCVAQPGQPWLRVDPARSGLEVHVDTTAAGHLSGDITLKGVADESVIHVEAEVTPADGPPTPGPHAPNDSTAPKPPPDDKRRTVVIDPPRIPSEPKEPPKPKEPPRTTEDRERTDRKTPSRRAPALAGAALALAVTSLAMLFMTIQRGAVAIAARADAGETGNVEDNIREYGALTPLIVCLITGGAALVVGAFARHDLGTRGEHYSTQAASGTRTLTSVAKGLAIPTLALAVLAGIAYLVGSAHW
;
A
#
# COMPACT_ATOMS: atom_id res chain seq x y z
N MET A 1 4.51 19.58 23.83
CA MET A 1 5.10 18.44 24.59
C MET A 1 5.28 17.33 23.58
N THR A 2 6.47 16.76 23.44
CA THR A 2 6.79 15.86 22.33
C THR A 2 6.46 14.41 22.70
N ASP A 3 5.62 13.79 21.89
CA ASP A 3 5.35 12.35 21.90
C ASP A 3 6.67 11.63 21.60
N SER A 4 7.02 10.59 22.38
CA SER A 4 8.25 9.81 22.16
C SER A 4 7.93 8.36 21.82
N ARG A 5 8.70 7.78 20.91
CA ARG A 5 8.43 6.47 20.32
C ARG A 5 9.62 5.56 20.60
N HIS A 6 9.39 4.43 21.26
CA HIS A 6 10.44 3.50 21.67
C HIS A 6 10.17 2.12 21.11
N ALA A 7 11.19 1.49 20.53
CA ALA A 7 11.10 0.12 20.06
C ALA A 7 12.16 -0.76 20.73
N LEU A 8 11.77 -1.97 21.14
CA LEU A 8 12.68 -3.01 21.62
C LEU A 8 12.53 -4.24 20.74
N ILE A 9 13.62 -4.66 20.11
CA ILE A 9 13.68 -5.86 19.27
C ILE A 9 14.50 -6.92 20.00
N ILE A 10 13.88 -8.06 20.31
CA ILE A 10 14.55 -9.21 20.92
C ILE A 10 14.64 -10.32 19.88
N ALA A 11 15.87 -10.70 19.52
CA ALA A 11 16.14 -11.69 18.49
C ALA A 11 17.10 -12.77 19.01
N ASN A 12 16.63 -14.01 19.14
CA ASN A 12 17.44 -15.15 19.56
C ASN A 12 17.49 -16.20 18.45
N ASP A 13 18.69 -16.40 17.90
CA ASP A 13 18.94 -17.37 16.84
C ASP A 13 19.80 -18.56 17.26
N ARG A 14 20.55 -18.42 18.37
CA ARG A 14 21.41 -19.46 18.94
C ARG A 14 20.93 -19.83 20.34
N TYR A 15 20.88 -21.13 20.58
CA TYR A 15 20.47 -21.73 21.84
C TYR A 15 21.56 -22.68 22.34
N ALA A 16 21.81 -22.68 23.65
CA ALA A 16 22.76 -23.58 24.28
C ALA A 16 22.26 -25.03 24.28
N ASP A 17 20.95 -25.23 24.43
CA ASP A 17 20.30 -26.54 24.39
C ASP A 17 20.21 -27.06 22.95
N GLN A 18 20.71 -28.28 22.72
CA GLN A 18 20.73 -28.90 21.38
C GLN A 18 19.35 -29.33 20.87
N GLY A 19 18.34 -29.40 21.75
CA GLY A 19 16.95 -29.66 21.39
C GLY A 19 16.28 -28.45 20.72
N LEU A 20 16.82 -27.26 20.87
CA LEU A 20 16.35 -26.04 20.19
C LEU A 20 17.17 -25.80 18.92
N LYS A 21 16.53 -25.98 17.76
CA LYS A 21 17.17 -25.75 16.47
C LYS A 21 17.58 -24.28 16.32
N LYS A 22 18.78 -24.04 15.79
CA LYS A 22 19.25 -22.70 15.43
C LYS A 22 18.33 -22.06 14.39
N LEU A 23 17.91 -20.82 14.62
CA LEU A 23 17.14 -20.05 13.63
C LEU A 23 18.12 -19.33 12.68
N LYS A 24 17.73 -19.15 11.41
CA LYS A 24 18.62 -18.53 10.40
C LYS A 24 18.35 -17.03 10.21
N ALA A 25 17.10 -16.62 10.38
CA ALA A 25 16.59 -15.29 10.03
C ALA A 25 16.69 -14.19 11.13
N PRO A 26 16.58 -14.48 12.45
CA PRO A 26 16.34 -13.43 13.44
C PRO A 26 17.35 -12.27 13.46
N ALA A 27 18.64 -12.54 13.23
CA ALA A 27 19.65 -11.47 13.16
C ALA A 27 19.44 -10.52 11.97
N GLN A 28 19.11 -11.06 10.80
CA GLN A 28 18.90 -10.27 9.59
C GLN A 28 17.57 -9.51 9.66
N ASP A 29 16.53 -10.18 10.15
CA ASP A 29 15.21 -9.61 10.36
C ASP A 29 15.25 -8.47 11.37
N ALA A 30 15.96 -8.65 12.49
CA ALA A 30 16.15 -7.61 13.49
C ALA A 30 16.86 -6.37 12.92
N ALA A 31 17.93 -6.56 12.14
CA ALA A 31 18.65 -5.44 11.52
C ALA A 31 17.79 -4.71 10.46
N ALA A 32 17.00 -5.45 9.69
CA ALA A 32 16.10 -4.88 8.70
C ALA A 32 14.95 -4.09 9.35
N LEU A 33 14.38 -4.63 10.43
CA LEU A 33 13.32 -3.99 11.21
C LEU A 33 13.83 -2.77 11.97
N GLU A 34 15.02 -2.85 12.59
CA GLU A 34 15.69 -1.72 13.25
C GLU A 34 15.83 -0.54 12.28
N ARG A 35 16.29 -0.81 11.05
CA ARG A 35 16.50 0.22 10.03
C ARG A 35 15.22 0.97 9.67
N VAL A 36 14.10 0.28 9.46
CA VAL A 36 12.83 0.94 9.10
C VAL A 36 12.16 1.62 10.30
N LEU A 37 12.28 1.05 11.49
CA LEU A 37 11.72 1.64 12.71
C LEU A 37 12.50 2.88 13.15
N HIS A 38 13.83 2.90 12.99
CA HIS A 38 14.67 4.05 13.34
C HIS A 38 14.60 5.20 12.32
N ASP A 39 14.26 4.92 11.06
CA ASP A 39 14.21 5.95 10.02
C ASP A 39 13.17 7.05 10.39
N PRO A 40 13.58 8.32 10.55
CA PRO A 40 12.66 9.41 10.95
C PRO A 40 11.53 9.68 9.96
N GLN A 41 11.66 9.20 8.72
CA GLN A 41 10.62 9.34 7.70
C GLN A 41 9.70 8.12 7.61
N ILE A 42 9.95 7.07 8.40
CA ILE A 42 9.15 5.85 8.43
C ILE A 42 8.71 5.64 9.87
N GLY A 43 9.55 5.03 10.71
CA GLY A 43 9.16 4.66 12.07
C GLY A 43 9.40 5.74 13.12
N ASP A 44 10.42 6.58 13.00
CA ASP A 44 10.79 7.59 14.01
C ASP A 44 10.83 7.04 15.46
N PHE A 45 11.29 5.79 15.63
CA PHE A 45 11.47 5.15 16.93
C PHE A 45 12.92 5.26 17.41
N GLU A 46 13.11 5.48 18.70
CA GLU A 46 14.35 5.11 19.39
C GLU A 46 14.37 3.58 19.52
N VAL A 47 15.26 2.89 18.79
CA VAL A 47 15.30 1.43 18.71
C VAL A 47 16.44 0.85 19.57
N GLU A 48 16.14 -0.13 20.41
CA GLU A 48 17.11 -1.00 21.08
C GLU A 48 17.00 -2.43 20.53
N VAL A 49 18.13 -3.03 20.14
CA VAL A 49 18.21 -4.42 19.70
C VAL A 49 18.95 -5.27 20.73
N VAL A 50 18.32 -6.37 21.14
CA VAL A 50 18.86 -7.35 22.08
C VAL A 50 18.98 -8.69 21.35
N HIS A 51 20.21 -9.10 21.06
CA HIS A 51 20.51 -10.31 20.28
C HIS A 51 21.12 -11.43 21.13
N ASN A 52 20.62 -12.67 20.98
CA ASN A 52 21.09 -13.87 21.67
C ASN A 52 21.28 -13.68 23.19
N ALA A 53 20.25 -13.16 23.84
CA ALA A 53 20.26 -12.83 25.26
C ALA A 53 19.75 -13.98 26.14
N SER A 54 20.30 -14.04 27.36
CA SER A 54 19.80 -14.91 28.42
C SER A 54 18.44 -14.46 28.95
N ALA A 55 17.70 -15.36 29.60
CA ALA A 55 16.37 -15.06 30.12
C ALA A 55 16.40 -13.91 31.15
N ASP A 56 17.43 -13.86 31.99
CA ASP A 56 17.63 -12.79 32.96
C ASP A 56 17.86 -11.42 32.29
N LEU A 57 18.68 -11.38 31.23
CA LEU A 57 18.91 -10.14 30.48
C LEU A 57 17.63 -9.70 29.74
N MET A 58 16.93 -10.62 29.08
CA MET A 58 15.65 -10.33 28.41
C MET A 58 14.65 -9.72 29.40
N ARG A 59 14.44 -10.35 30.58
CA ARG A 59 13.51 -9.84 31.60
C ARG A 59 13.87 -8.42 32.05
N ARG A 60 15.15 -8.14 32.29
CA ARG A 60 15.61 -6.79 32.67
C ARG A 60 15.36 -5.75 31.57
N ARG A 61 15.62 -6.10 30.31
CA ARG A 61 15.40 -5.19 29.17
C ARG A 61 13.92 -4.91 28.94
N ILE A 62 13.08 -5.94 28.98
CA ILE A 62 11.62 -5.81 28.86
C ILE A 62 11.07 -4.94 30.00
N GLN A 63 11.44 -5.22 31.25
CA GLN A 63 10.97 -4.42 32.39
C GLN A 63 11.41 -2.97 32.29
N GLY A 64 12.67 -2.71 31.91
CA GLY A 64 13.19 -1.36 31.72
C GLY A 64 12.51 -0.62 30.58
N PHE A 65 12.20 -1.31 29.48
CA PHE A 65 11.51 -0.76 28.31
C PHE A 65 10.09 -0.26 28.62
N PHE A 66 9.36 -0.96 29.50
CA PHE A 66 8.02 -0.53 29.90
C PHE A 66 8.02 0.44 31.10
N ASN A 67 9.16 0.64 31.78
CA ASN A 67 9.27 1.52 32.93
C ASN A 67 9.48 3.00 32.55
N ASP A 68 9.13 3.92 33.44
CA ASP A 68 9.40 5.36 33.28
C ASP A 68 8.85 6.01 32.00
N ARG A 69 7.75 5.47 31.46
CA ARG A 69 7.06 6.01 30.27
C ARG A 69 6.00 7.06 30.60
N ARG A 70 5.59 7.81 29.59
CA ARG A 70 4.60 8.90 29.64
C ARG A 70 3.37 8.52 28.82
N ARG A 71 2.22 9.10 29.14
CA ARG A 71 0.95 8.83 28.44
C ARG A 71 0.98 9.07 26.93
N ALA A 72 1.81 9.98 26.46
CA ALA A 72 1.95 10.28 25.05
C ALA A 72 2.83 9.27 24.29
N ASP A 73 3.59 8.42 25.00
CA ASP A 73 4.57 7.54 24.39
C ASP A 73 3.90 6.36 23.67
N THR A 74 4.54 5.94 22.58
CA THR A 74 4.21 4.73 21.83
C THR A 74 5.34 3.73 21.96
N LEU A 75 5.02 2.52 22.40
CA LEU A 75 5.98 1.44 22.58
C LEU A 75 5.75 0.33 21.56
N LEU A 76 6.81 -0.18 20.95
CA LEU A 76 6.79 -1.36 20.08
C LEU A 76 7.77 -2.41 20.61
N LEU A 77 7.29 -3.59 20.98
CA LEU A 77 8.13 -4.74 21.34
C LEU A 77 8.02 -5.80 20.26
N HIS A 78 9.15 -6.29 19.77
CA HIS A 78 9.20 -7.36 18.77
C HIS A 78 9.99 -8.55 19.32
N PHE A 79 9.44 -9.76 19.19
CA PHE A 79 10.15 -11.01 19.47
C PHE A 79 10.36 -11.82 18.19
N SER A 80 11.61 -12.20 17.93
CA SER A 80 11.99 -13.21 16.93
C SER A 80 12.80 -14.31 17.63
N CYS A 81 12.10 -15.33 18.13
CA CYS A 81 12.67 -16.45 18.88
C CYS A 81 11.72 -17.66 18.88
N HIS A 82 12.13 -18.79 19.48
CA HIS A 82 11.20 -19.91 19.67
C HIS A 82 10.10 -19.58 20.68
N GLY A 83 8.86 -19.96 20.37
CA GLY A 83 7.74 -19.97 21.31
C GLY A 83 7.52 -21.38 21.86
N LEU A 84 7.64 -21.55 23.16
CA LEU A 84 7.53 -22.86 23.84
C LEU A 84 6.29 -22.87 24.73
N LYS A 85 5.54 -23.97 24.73
CA LYS A 85 4.39 -24.17 25.62
C LYS A 85 4.77 -25.12 26.76
N SER A 86 4.41 -24.78 27.99
CA SER A 86 4.46 -25.71 29.12
C SER A 86 3.37 -26.77 29.01
N GLU A 87 3.42 -27.80 29.86
CA GLU A 87 2.34 -28.78 29.99
C GLU A 87 0.99 -28.16 30.39
N SER A 88 1.02 -27.04 31.12
CA SER A 88 -0.17 -26.26 31.48
C SER A 88 -0.70 -25.39 30.34
N GLY A 89 -0.04 -25.39 29.17
CA GLY A 89 -0.41 -24.59 28.00
C GLY A 89 0.07 -23.13 28.04
N GLU A 90 0.90 -22.76 29.03
CA GLU A 90 1.44 -21.41 29.13
C GLU A 90 2.53 -21.16 28.10
N LEU A 91 2.52 -19.98 27.47
CA LEU A 91 3.53 -19.59 26.49
C LEU A 91 4.76 -18.98 27.16
N TYR A 92 5.93 -19.43 26.71
CA TYR A 92 7.26 -18.92 27.04
C TYR A 92 8.02 -18.53 25.77
N PHE A 93 8.77 -17.43 25.83
CA PHE A 93 9.72 -17.01 24.80
C PHE A 93 11.11 -17.54 25.14
N ALA A 94 11.71 -18.29 24.23
CA ALA A 94 13.00 -18.91 24.44
C ALA A 94 14.14 -17.88 24.45
N ALA A 95 14.94 -17.93 25.51
CA ALA A 95 16.21 -17.26 25.66
C ALA A 95 17.37 -18.11 25.13
N SER A 96 18.55 -17.53 24.95
CA SER A 96 19.74 -18.28 24.50
C SER A 96 20.14 -19.41 25.45
N ASP A 97 19.80 -19.28 26.74
CA ASP A 97 20.08 -20.22 27.83
C ASP A 97 18.84 -21.05 28.24
N THR A 98 17.79 -21.07 27.41
CA THR A 98 16.59 -21.86 27.71
C THR A 98 16.87 -23.36 27.68
N GLU A 99 16.50 -24.01 28.78
CA GLU A 99 16.43 -25.45 28.92
C GLU A 99 14.95 -25.86 28.90
N PRO A 100 14.49 -26.63 27.89
CA PRO A 100 13.08 -27.01 27.78
C PRO A 100 12.49 -27.63 29.06
N PRO A 101 13.18 -28.52 29.80
CA PRO A 101 12.63 -29.07 31.05
C PRO A 101 12.43 -28.02 32.17
N LEU A 102 13.02 -26.83 32.05
CA LEU A 102 13.05 -25.78 33.06
C LEU A 102 12.54 -24.43 32.52
N LEU A 103 11.48 -24.43 31.68
CA LEU A 103 10.94 -23.21 31.04
C LEU A 103 10.70 -22.06 32.03
N ALA A 104 10.07 -22.35 33.18
CA ALA A 104 9.74 -21.32 34.17
C ALA A 104 10.97 -20.56 34.70
N ALA A 105 12.12 -21.23 34.77
CA ALA A 105 13.38 -20.63 35.23
C ALA A 105 14.14 -19.96 34.07
N THR A 106 14.25 -20.67 32.95
CA THR A 106 15.23 -20.38 31.88
C THR A 106 14.62 -19.78 30.61
N ALA A 107 13.31 -19.53 30.57
CA ALA A 107 12.62 -18.82 29.48
C ALA A 107 11.77 -17.66 30.01
N VAL A 108 11.33 -16.75 29.13
CA VAL A 108 10.52 -15.58 29.53
C VAL A 108 9.04 -15.89 29.35
N ALA A 109 8.29 -15.96 30.45
CA ALA A 109 6.85 -16.17 30.40
C ALA A 109 6.13 -15.02 29.69
N SER A 110 5.17 -15.35 28.81
CA SER A 110 4.28 -14.36 28.19
C SER A 110 3.51 -13.52 29.22
N GLN A 111 3.13 -14.12 30.35
CA GLN A 111 2.49 -13.44 31.47
C GLN A 111 3.36 -12.34 32.08
N PHE A 112 4.69 -12.52 32.12
CA PHE A 112 5.61 -11.48 32.58
C PHE A 112 5.59 -10.28 31.64
N VAL A 113 5.70 -10.52 30.32
CA VAL A 113 5.64 -9.45 29.31
C VAL A 113 4.30 -8.71 29.38
N ARG A 114 3.19 -9.45 29.48
CA ARG A 114 1.85 -8.88 29.68
C ARG A 114 1.77 -8.02 30.94
N GLY A 115 2.33 -8.48 32.06
CA GLY A 115 2.41 -7.70 33.30
C GLY A 115 3.18 -6.39 33.13
N CYS A 116 4.29 -6.40 32.40
CA CYS A 116 5.03 -5.18 32.06
C CYS A 116 4.19 -4.23 31.19
N MET A 117 3.51 -4.75 30.16
CA MET A 117 2.62 -3.97 29.29
C MET A 117 1.47 -3.34 30.07
N SER A 118 0.76 -4.09 30.91
CA SER A 118 -0.35 -3.55 31.72
C SER A 118 0.14 -2.54 32.78
N GLY A 119 1.36 -2.71 33.28
CA GLY A 119 1.99 -1.82 34.25
C GLY A 119 2.50 -0.50 33.65
N THR A 120 2.64 -0.39 32.33
CA THR A 120 3.24 0.80 31.71
C THR A 120 2.32 2.02 31.74
N ARG A 121 2.93 3.20 31.76
CA ARG A 121 2.26 4.50 31.65
C ARG A 121 2.11 4.98 30.20
N ALA A 122 2.75 4.30 29.24
CA ALA A 122 2.58 4.60 27.83
C ALA A 122 1.12 4.52 27.42
N GLY A 123 0.69 5.43 26.55
CA GLY A 123 -0.69 5.43 26.06
C GLY A 123 -0.96 4.30 25.07
N ARG A 124 0.09 3.85 24.36
CA ARG A 124 0.00 2.86 23.28
C ARG A 124 1.16 1.87 23.40
N SER A 125 0.85 0.57 23.38
CA SER A 125 1.85 -0.51 23.37
C SER A 125 1.52 -1.55 22.31
N VAL A 126 2.47 -1.86 21.44
CA VAL A 126 2.32 -2.83 20.36
C VAL A 126 3.32 -3.95 20.54
N LEU A 127 2.87 -5.19 20.35
CA LEU A 127 3.67 -6.39 20.45
C LEU A 127 3.60 -7.16 19.13
N PHE A 128 4.75 -7.38 18.51
CA PHE A 128 4.89 -8.25 17.34
C PHE A 128 5.55 -9.56 17.76
N LEU A 129 4.91 -10.69 17.45
CA LEU A 129 5.35 -12.02 17.80
C LEU A 129 5.68 -12.82 16.54
N ASP A 130 6.96 -12.80 16.16
CA ASP A 130 7.54 -13.63 15.11
C ASP A 130 8.14 -14.91 15.70
N CYS A 131 7.28 -15.67 16.37
CA CYS A 131 7.64 -16.92 17.05
C CYS A 131 6.86 -18.08 16.43
N CYS A 132 7.55 -19.09 15.89
CA CYS A 132 6.89 -20.32 15.49
C CYS A 132 6.41 -21.07 16.74
N TYR A 133 5.11 -21.42 16.79
CA TYR A 133 4.52 -22.23 17.86
C TYR A 133 4.76 -23.73 17.58
N GLY A 134 6.02 -24.12 17.40
CA GLY A 134 6.39 -25.52 17.29
C GLY A 134 6.31 -26.14 18.68
N GLY A 135 5.29 -26.95 18.93
CA GLY A 135 5.16 -27.72 20.17
C GLY A 135 6.40 -28.57 20.42
N ALA A 136 7.35 -28.05 21.19
CA ALA A 136 8.55 -28.77 21.53
C ALA A 136 8.27 -29.63 22.76
N PHE A 137 7.76 -30.85 22.58
CA PHE A 137 8.14 -32.04 23.35
C PHE A 137 7.66 -33.32 22.67
N SER A 138 8.61 -34.14 22.23
CA SER A 138 8.65 -35.56 22.59
C SER A 138 9.95 -36.21 22.11
N ARG A 139 10.93 -36.36 23.00
CA ARG A 139 11.77 -37.56 22.97
C ARG A 139 10.98 -38.66 23.70
N GLY A 140 10.30 -39.50 22.93
CA GLY A 140 9.96 -40.86 23.35
C GLY A 140 8.60 -41.14 24.01
N SER A 141 7.59 -40.26 23.91
CA SER A 141 6.22 -40.63 24.31
C SER A 141 5.18 -40.16 23.28
N ALA A 142 4.33 -41.10 22.89
CA ALA A 142 3.25 -40.91 21.93
C ALA A 142 2.27 -39.82 22.40
N SER A 143 1.99 -38.87 21.50
CA SER A 143 0.77 -38.07 21.41
C SER A 143 0.11 -37.67 22.73
N VAL A 144 0.60 -36.61 23.37
CA VAL A 144 -0.27 -35.85 24.28
C VAL A 144 -1.10 -34.91 23.41
N ARG A 145 -2.28 -35.38 22.99
CA ARG A 145 -3.39 -34.51 22.62
C ARG A 145 -3.82 -33.76 23.88
N ALA A 146 -3.10 -32.72 24.26
CA ALA A 146 -3.59 -31.74 25.23
C ALA A 146 -4.59 -30.85 24.50
N SER A 147 -5.84 -31.28 24.58
CA SER A 147 -7.04 -30.55 24.17
C SER A 147 -7.09 -29.19 24.88
N GLY A 148 -6.98 -28.11 24.11
CA GLY A 148 -7.21 -26.74 24.59
C GLY A 148 -6.50 -25.71 23.72
N ASP A 149 -7.23 -25.11 22.77
CA ASP A 149 -6.80 -23.89 22.08
C ASP A 149 -6.69 -22.75 23.12
N VAL A 150 -5.57 -22.67 23.84
CA VAL A 150 -5.20 -21.42 24.50
C VAL A 150 -4.58 -20.56 23.42
N ASN A 151 -5.45 -19.80 22.75
CA ASN A 151 -5.04 -18.79 21.79
C ASN A 151 -4.22 -17.73 22.55
N VAL A 152 -2.96 -17.52 22.14
CA VAL A 152 -2.05 -16.54 22.76
C VAL A 152 -2.72 -15.18 22.91
N LEU A 153 -3.57 -14.83 21.95
CA LEU A 153 -4.37 -13.60 21.93
C LEU A 153 -5.42 -13.55 23.05
N GLU A 154 -6.06 -14.67 23.39
CA GLU A 154 -7.00 -14.74 24.51
C GLU A 154 -6.30 -14.52 25.85
N SER A 155 -5.03 -14.88 25.99
CA SER A 155 -4.26 -14.55 27.19
C SER A 155 -4.00 -13.04 27.31
N PHE A 156 -3.96 -12.28 26.21
CA PHE A 156 -3.84 -10.82 26.26
C PHE A 156 -5.18 -10.10 26.41
N ALA A 157 -6.31 -10.72 26.03
CA ALA A 157 -7.64 -10.10 26.02
C ALA A 157 -8.50 -10.28 27.30
N LYS A 158 -7.98 -10.93 28.35
CA LYS A 158 -8.79 -11.41 29.49
C LYS A 158 -9.04 -10.42 30.64
N ASP A 159 -8.36 -9.27 30.68
CA ASP A 159 -8.46 -8.32 31.79
C ASP A 159 -9.24 -7.06 31.40
N GLU A 160 -10.04 -6.53 32.34
CA GLU A 160 -10.80 -5.29 32.14
C GLU A 160 -9.88 -4.09 31.86
N PRO A 161 -10.15 -3.27 30.82
CA PRO A 161 -9.30 -2.16 30.43
C PRO A 161 -9.11 -1.13 31.54
N VAL A 162 -7.85 -0.74 31.74
CA VAL A 162 -7.57 0.50 32.47
C VAL A 162 -7.81 1.66 31.52
N SER A 163 -8.94 2.35 31.72
CA SER A 163 -9.42 3.47 30.90
C SER A 163 -8.31 4.42 30.42
N GLY A 164 -8.22 4.65 29.10
CA GLY A 164 -7.29 5.59 28.46
C GLY A 164 -5.91 5.03 28.07
N ARG A 165 -5.75 3.70 27.98
CA ARG A 165 -4.56 3.03 27.44
C ARG A 165 -4.96 2.06 26.34
N GLY A 166 -4.13 1.94 25.32
CA GLY A 166 -4.35 1.04 24.20
C GLY A 166 -3.21 0.03 24.02
N TRP A 167 -3.55 -1.20 23.68
CA TRP A 167 -2.58 -2.23 23.34
C TRP A 167 -2.96 -2.97 22.06
N ALA A 168 -1.95 -3.51 21.37
CA ALA A 168 -2.14 -4.39 20.24
C ALA A 168 -1.09 -5.51 20.23
N VAL A 169 -1.48 -6.69 19.77
CA VAL A 169 -0.62 -7.85 19.55
C VAL A 169 -0.87 -8.36 18.14
N ILE A 170 0.19 -8.50 17.34
CA ILE A 170 0.17 -9.18 16.04
C ILE A 170 1.08 -10.40 16.12
N THR A 171 0.57 -11.57 15.73
CA THR A 171 1.33 -12.82 15.68
C THR A 171 1.58 -13.27 14.25
N ALA A 172 2.74 -13.86 14.01
CA ALA A 172 3.14 -14.34 12.69
C ALA A 172 2.36 -15.57 12.20
N SER A 173 1.77 -16.39 13.08
CA SER A 173 1.05 -17.62 12.73
C SER A 173 -0.02 -17.95 13.77
N ASP A 174 -0.94 -18.85 13.44
CA ASP A 174 -1.80 -19.52 14.40
C ASP A 174 -1.06 -20.69 15.07
N SER A 175 -1.39 -20.99 16.31
CA SER A 175 -0.53 -21.77 17.19
C SER A 175 -0.41 -23.29 16.92
N MET A 176 -0.82 -23.80 15.76
CA MET A 176 -0.74 -25.23 15.40
C MET A 176 -0.05 -25.57 14.07
N GLU A 177 0.29 -24.58 13.23
CA GLU A 177 0.61 -24.89 11.83
C GLU A 177 2.06 -25.37 11.57
N TYR A 178 3.00 -25.20 12.52
CA TYR A 178 4.43 -25.45 12.24
C TYR A 178 4.96 -26.87 12.54
N SER A 179 4.09 -27.83 12.90
CA SER A 179 4.53 -29.20 13.22
C SER A 179 4.69 -30.15 12.01
N PHE A 180 4.48 -29.68 10.76
CA PHE A 180 4.52 -30.53 9.57
C PHE A 180 5.22 -29.90 8.35
N GLU A 181 6.47 -29.45 8.51
CA GLU A 181 7.42 -29.32 7.39
C GLU A 181 8.75 -29.92 7.89
N GLY A 182 9.16 -31.11 7.43
CA GLY A 182 9.61 -31.37 6.07
C GLY A 182 11.15 -31.31 6.08
N ASP A 183 11.80 -32.47 6.01
CA ASP A 183 13.24 -32.72 6.25
C ASP A 183 14.22 -32.09 5.21
N GLU A 184 13.85 -31.01 4.51
CA GLU A 184 14.67 -30.45 3.42
C GLU A 184 14.98 -28.96 3.62
N LEU A 185 15.90 -28.65 4.52
CA LEU A 185 16.63 -27.38 4.49
C LEU A 185 18.10 -27.66 4.20
N ALA A 186 18.42 -27.73 2.89
CA ALA A 186 19.77 -27.80 2.38
C ALA A 186 20.71 -26.79 3.10
N GLU A 187 21.87 -27.28 3.52
CA GLU A 187 22.85 -26.56 4.36
C GLU A 187 23.52 -25.35 3.66
N ASN A 188 23.25 -25.09 2.37
CA ASN A 188 24.00 -24.13 1.55
C ASN A 188 23.18 -22.97 0.95
N SER A 189 21.96 -22.70 1.44
CA SER A 189 21.20 -21.50 1.02
C SER A 189 21.39 -20.37 2.03
N ALA A 190 21.57 -19.13 1.52
CA ALA A 190 21.57 -17.93 2.34
C ALA A 190 20.35 -17.90 3.29
N PRO A 191 20.45 -17.33 4.51
CA PRO A 191 19.31 -17.21 5.41
C PRO A 191 18.15 -16.53 4.68
N ARG A 192 16.98 -17.18 4.67
CA ARG A 192 15.75 -16.53 4.20
C ARG A 192 15.13 -15.78 5.38
N PRO A 193 14.77 -14.50 5.21
CA PRO A 193 14.02 -13.74 6.21
C PRO A 193 12.76 -14.46 6.69
N SER A 194 12.29 -14.18 7.91
CA SER A 194 10.94 -14.56 8.32
C SER A 194 9.93 -13.91 7.37
N VAL A 195 8.97 -14.69 6.88
CA VAL A 195 7.91 -14.19 5.96
C VAL A 195 7.12 -13.05 6.62
N PHE A 196 6.87 -13.16 7.93
CA PHE A 196 6.16 -12.12 8.68
C PHE A 196 6.99 -10.84 8.82
N THR A 197 8.21 -10.94 9.35
CA THR A 197 9.05 -9.76 9.58
C THR A 197 9.47 -9.13 8.24
N HIS A 198 9.69 -9.93 7.20
CA HIS A 198 9.92 -9.46 5.85
C HIS A 198 8.76 -8.62 5.32
N ALA A 199 7.52 -9.12 5.44
CA ALA A 199 6.33 -8.37 5.02
C ALA A 199 6.17 -7.05 5.79
N VAL A 200 6.44 -7.04 7.11
CA VAL A 200 6.43 -5.80 7.90
C VAL A 200 7.46 -4.81 7.36
N VAL A 201 8.71 -5.25 7.19
CA VAL A 201 9.80 -4.39 6.70
C VAL A 201 9.51 -3.86 5.30
N GLU A 202 9.10 -4.73 4.37
CA GLU A 202 8.81 -4.35 2.99
C GLU A 202 7.65 -3.36 2.93
N GLY A 203 6.56 -3.62 3.64
CA GLY A 203 5.39 -2.74 3.66
C GLY A 203 5.72 -1.34 4.19
N LEU A 204 6.52 -1.26 5.25
CA LEU A 204 6.98 0.03 5.81
C LEU A 204 8.00 0.74 4.92
N GLU A 205 8.97 0.00 4.35
CA GLU A 205 10.03 0.56 3.52
C GLU A 205 9.51 1.11 2.20
N THR A 206 8.64 0.35 1.54
CA THR A 206 8.04 0.71 0.24
C THR A 206 6.87 1.68 0.38
N GLY A 207 6.30 1.78 1.59
CA GLY A 207 5.05 2.47 1.87
C GLY A 207 3.80 1.75 1.33
N GLU A 208 3.90 0.51 0.86
CA GLU A 208 2.73 -0.26 0.40
C GLU A 208 1.80 -0.70 1.52
N ALA A 209 2.29 -0.68 2.76
CA ALA A 209 1.45 -0.88 3.93
C ALA A 209 0.52 0.30 4.22
N ASP A 210 0.65 1.44 3.54
CA ASP A 210 -0.33 2.53 3.57
C ASP A 210 -1.42 2.25 2.53
N LEU A 211 -2.47 1.55 2.98
CA LEU A 211 -3.51 1.02 2.10
C LEU A 211 -4.53 2.08 1.68
N ASP A 212 -4.69 3.14 2.45
CA ASP A 212 -5.61 4.24 2.15
C ASP A 212 -4.91 5.48 1.56
N ALA A 213 -3.58 5.42 1.43
CA ALA A 213 -2.69 6.43 0.87
C ALA A 213 -2.75 7.78 1.60
N ASP A 214 -3.01 7.77 2.91
CA ASP A 214 -3.09 8.99 3.72
C ASP A 214 -1.72 9.53 4.19
N GLY A 215 -0.64 8.81 3.89
CA GLY A 215 0.72 9.17 4.27
C GLY A 215 1.15 8.66 5.65
N ASN A 216 0.29 7.91 6.33
CA ASN A 216 0.61 7.16 7.53
C ASN A 216 0.33 5.67 7.30
N VAL A 217 0.92 4.84 8.15
CA VAL A 217 0.60 3.41 8.21
C VAL A 217 -0.05 3.18 9.55
N SER A 218 -1.36 2.95 9.56
CA SER A 218 -2.06 2.55 10.77
C SER A 218 -1.70 1.10 11.14
N LEU A 219 -1.99 0.71 12.39
CA LEU A 219 -1.90 -0.69 12.83
C LEU A 219 -2.76 -1.61 11.94
N ASP A 220 -3.93 -1.12 11.51
CA ASP A 220 -4.87 -1.89 10.71
C ASP A 220 -4.37 -2.06 9.27
N ASP A 221 -3.80 -1.01 8.66
CA ASP A 221 -3.22 -1.10 7.32
C ASP A 221 -2.01 -2.05 7.32
N LEU A 222 -1.13 -1.92 8.32
CA LEU A 222 0.01 -2.81 8.46
C LEU A 222 -0.43 -4.26 8.63
N TYR A 223 -1.43 -4.52 9.48
CA TYR A 223 -1.94 -5.87 9.68
C TYR A 223 -2.53 -6.46 8.40
N GLU A 224 -3.36 -5.72 7.68
CA GLU A 224 -4.00 -6.19 6.46
C GLU A 224 -2.97 -6.44 5.35
N TYR A 225 -1.99 -5.53 5.20
CA TYR A 225 -0.87 -5.71 4.29
C TYR A 225 -0.08 -6.99 4.59
N VAL A 226 0.34 -7.15 5.86
CA VAL A 226 1.12 -8.31 6.31
C VAL A 226 0.32 -9.59 6.17
N TYR A 227 -0.96 -9.60 6.54
CA TYR A 227 -1.84 -10.75 6.41
C TYR A 227 -1.92 -11.24 4.96
N ARG A 228 -2.17 -10.32 4.01
CA ARG A 228 -2.23 -10.64 2.59
C ARG A 228 -0.87 -11.18 2.09
N HIS A 229 0.20 -10.45 2.38
CA HIS A 229 1.54 -10.78 1.88
C HIS A 229 2.04 -12.12 2.42
N VAL A 230 1.85 -12.38 3.72
CA VAL A 230 2.24 -13.65 4.34
C VAL A 230 1.44 -14.81 3.75
N ARG A 231 0.12 -14.65 3.55
CA ARG A 231 -0.71 -15.73 2.97
C ARG A 231 -0.42 -15.99 1.49
N GLU A 232 0.01 -14.98 0.75
CA GLU A 232 0.43 -15.11 -0.65
C GLU A 232 1.76 -15.88 -0.76
N GLN A 233 2.71 -15.62 0.14
CA GLN A 233 4.01 -16.31 0.16
C GLN A 233 3.95 -17.70 0.82
N ASN A 234 3.20 -17.82 1.92
CA ASN A 234 3.04 -19.05 2.68
C ASN A 234 1.56 -19.23 3.10
N PRO A 235 0.76 -19.98 2.31
CA PRO A 235 -0.64 -20.24 2.61
C PRO A 235 -0.91 -20.97 3.94
N HIS A 236 0.11 -21.61 4.52
CA HIS A 236 0.05 -22.32 5.80
C HIS A 236 0.45 -21.45 7.00
N GLN A 237 0.67 -20.15 6.77
CA GLN A 237 0.98 -19.20 7.82
C GLN A 237 -0.12 -18.14 7.87
N THR A 238 -0.88 -18.12 8.96
CA THR A 238 -1.99 -17.16 9.12
C THR A 238 -1.70 -16.15 10.23
N PRO A 239 -1.32 -14.89 9.91
CA PRO A 239 -1.16 -13.86 10.92
C PRO A 239 -2.46 -13.54 11.65
N LYS A 240 -2.35 -13.23 12.95
CA LYS A 240 -3.51 -12.84 13.77
C LYS A 240 -3.24 -11.53 14.49
N LYS A 241 -4.31 -10.82 14.83
CA LYS A 241 -4.28 -9.57 15.58
C LYS A 241 -5.29 -9.63 16.73
N ALA A 242 -4.88 -9.11 17.89
CA ALA A 242 -5.79 -8.68 18.94
C ALA A 242 -5.40 -7.27 19.35
N ALA A 243 -6.39 -6.41 19.57
CA ALA A 243 -6.14 -5.03 19.95
C ALA A 243 -7.29 -4.49 20.77
N GLU A 244 -6.95 -3.60 21.68
CA GLU A 244 -7.86 -2.78 22.44
C GLU A 244 -7.31 -1.36 22.37
N LEU A 245 -7.88 -0.55 21.49
CA LEU A 245 -7.39 0.80 21.20
C LEU A 245 -8.57 1.78 21.24
N GLN A 246 -8.30 3.00 21.71
CA GLN A 246 -9.21 4.13 21.53
C GLN A 246 -8.69 5.01 20.40
N GLY A 247 -9.41 5.03 19.29
CA GLY A 247 -8.98 5.70 18.06
C GLY A 247 -7.97 4.89 17.27
N GLU A 248 -7.43 5.52 16.23
CA GLU A 248 -6.46 4.91 15.33
C GLU A 248 -5.03 5.01 15.88
N LEU A 249 -4.24 3.95 15.72
CA LEU A 249 -2.84 3.90 16.11
C LEU A 249 -1.95 3.93 14.87
N HIS A 250 -1.23 5.03 14.68
CA HIS A 250 -0.25 5.16 13.60
C HIS A 250 1.11 4.57 14.04
N LEU A 251 1.63 3.66 13.21
CA LEU A 251 2.88 2.95 13.45
C LEU A 251 4.04 3.46 12.60
N ALA A 252 3.77 4.05 11.44
CA ALA A 252 4.81 4.66 10.63
C ALA A 252 4.23 5.77 9.76
N HIS A 253 5.12 6.56 9.17
CA HIS A 253 4.84 7.41 8.05
C HIS A 253 5.10 6.64 6.75
N SER A 254 4.28 6.92 5.75
CA SER A 254 4.42 6.34 4.44
C SER A 254 5.06 7.35 3.50
N ARG A 255 6.17 6.94 2.90
CA ARG A 255 6.74 7.66 1.75
C ARG A 255 5.82 7.59 0.54
N ARG A 256 4.75 6.77 0.53
CA ARG A 256 3.80 6.78 -0.58
C ARG A 256 2.75 7.87 -0.51
N GLY A 257 2.49 8.43 0.67
CA GLY A 257 1.44 9.41 0.90
C GLY A 257 1.34 10.47 -0.18
N GLY A 258 0.20 10.49 -0.86
CA GLY A 258 -0.18 11.63 -1.68
C GLY A 258 -0.54 12.81 -0.78
N ILE A 259 -0.63 14.02 -1.35
CA ILE A 259 -1.16 15.13 -0.56
C ILE A 259 -2.68 14.96 -0.42
N LYS A 260 -3.14 14.71 0.81
CA LYS A 260 -4.57 14.71 1.14
C LYS A 260 -4.97 16.10 1.65
N ILE A 261 -5.72 16.82 0.83
CA ILE A 261 -6.40 18.05 1.27
C ILE A 261 -7.80 17.67 1.75
N VAL A 262 -8.17 18.08 2.97
CA VAL A 262 -9.55 17.92 3.45
C VAL A 262 -10.46 18.84 2.64
N ALA A 263 -11.34 18.26 1.83
CA ALA A 263 -12.26 19.00 0.98
C ALA A 263 -13.27 19.82 1.80
N ILE A 264 -13.53 21.06 1.37
CA ILE A 264 -14.73 21.79 1.78
C ILE A 264 -15.84 21.44 0.77
N PRO A 265 -16.95 20.82 1.21
CA PRO A 265 -18.04 20.46 0.31
C PRO A 265 -18.57 21.67 -0.47
N SER A 266 -19.07 21.42 -1.68
CA SER A 266 -19.76 22.45 -2.43
C SER A 266 -21.02 22.91 -1.70
N PRO A 267 -21.40 24.21 -1.79
CA PRO A 267 -22.62 24.70 -1.19
C PRO A 267 -23.84 23.91 -1.66
N SER A 268 -24.82 23.70 -0.79
CA SER A 268 -26.04 22.93 -1.10
C SER A 268 -26.81 23.47 -2.32
N ALA A 269 -26.78 24.78 -2.55
CA ALA A 269 -27.37 25.39 -3.75
C ALA A 269 -26.70 24.94 -5.06
N LEU A 270 -25.40 24.64 -5.02
CA LEU A 270 -24.64 24.14 -6.17
C LEU A 270 -24.97 22.66 -6.43
N GLN A 271 -25.14 21.88 -5.37
CA GLN A 271 -25.57 20.49 -5.45
C GLN A 271 -26.99 20.39 -6.03
N ALA A 272 -27.94 21.16 -5.50
CA ALA A 272 -29.30 21.26 -6.04
C ALA A 272 -29.37 21.77 -7.50
N ALA A 273 -28.34 22.48 -7.98
CA ALA A 273 -28.25 22.90 -9.37
C ALA A 273 -27.70 21.80 -10.29
N LEU A 274 -26.83 20.92 -9.79
CA LEU A 274 -26.34 19.72 -10.49
C LEU A 274 -27.44 18.65 -10.58
N ASP A 275 -28.27 18.52 -9.55
CA ASP A 275 -29.37 17.54 -9.52
C ASP A 275 -30.61 17.98 -10.32
N SER A 276 -30.54 19.12 -11.03
CA SER A 276 -31.68 19.67 -11.75
C SER A 276 -31.92 19.01 -13.10
N ASP A 277 -33.18 18.75 -13.44
CA ASP A 277 -33.56 18.31 -14.79
C ASP A 277 -33.21 19.33 -15.89
N GLU A 278 -33.04 20.61 -15.53
CA GLU A 278 -32.75 21.68 -16.48
C GLU A 278 -31.26 21.70 -16.86
N PHE A 279 -30.97 21.39 -18.12
CA PHE A 279 -29.61 21.34 -18.65
C PHE A 279 -28.79 22.62 -18.41
N LEU A 280 -29.39 23.80 -18.64
CA LEU A 280 -28.71 25.10 -18.46
C LEU A 280 -28.32 25.34 -17.00
N ARG A 281 -29.11 24.83 -16.05
CA ARG A 281 -28.85 24.95 -14.62
C ARG A 281 -27.66 24.07 -14.20
N ARG A 282 -27.62 22.83 -14.70
CA ARG A 282 -26.48 21.93 -14.52
C ARG A 282 -25.21 22.49 -15.17
N GLN A 283 -25.31 23.01 -16.38
CA GLN A 283 -24.17 23.66 -17.06
C GLN A 283 -23.62 24.86 -16.26
N GLY A 284 -24.51 25.69 -15.71
CA GLY A 284 -24.13 26.78 -14.82
C GLY A 284 -23.41 26.29 -13.56
N ALA A 285 -23.86 25.18 -12.98
CA ALA A 285 -23.23 24.56 -11.81
C ALA A 285 -21.83 24.01 -12.11
N VAL A 286 -21.66 23.28 -13.22
CA VAL A 286 -20.33 22.79 -13.66
C VAL A 286 -19.38 23.95 -13.93
N THR A 287 -19.87 25.04 -14.54
CA THR A 287 -19.07 26.25 -14.77
C THR A 287 -18.60 26.89 -13.45
N GLU A 288 -19.44 26.89 -12.42
CA GLU A 288 -19.06 27.38 -11.09
C GLU A 288 -18.07 26.45 -10.39
N LEU A 289 -18.21 25.12 -10.53
CA LEU A 289 -17.22 24.16 -10.05
C LEU A 289 -15.84 24.40 -10.71
N CYS A 290 -15.80 24.65 -12.02
CA CYS A 290 -14.56 24.98 -12.74
C CYS A 290 -13.89 26.26 -12.18
N LYS A 291 -14.67 27.26 -11.75
CA LYS A 291 -14.12 28.46 -11.08
C LYS A 291 -13.61 28.14 -9.69
N ARG A 292 -14.33 27.32 -8.93
CA ARG A 292 -13.91 26.88 -7.58
C ARG A 292 -12.62 26.06 -7.63
N LEU A 293 -12.42 25.22 -8.65
CA LEU A 293 -11.18 24.47 -8.87
C LEU A 293 -9.93 25.37 -9.01
N ARG A 294 -10.11 26.61 -9.45
CA ARG A 294 -9.02 27.60 -9.65
C ARG A 294 -8.81 28.50 -8.44
N ARG A 295 -9.59 28.34 -7.36
CA ARG A 295 -9.45 29.15 -6.14
C ARG A 295 -8.13 28.84 -5.42
N PRO A 296 -7.49 29.84 -4.79
CA PRO A 296 -6.26 29.65 -4.04
C PRO A 296 -6.46 28.82 -2.77
N GLU A 297 -7.68 28.77 -2.22
CA GLU A 297 -8.01 27.96 -1.07
C GLU A 297 -8.05 26.47 -1.46
N LEU A 298 -6.96 25.75 -1.18
CA LEU A 298 -6.80 24.33 -1.49
C LEU A 298 -7.99 23.46 -1.07
N PRO A 299 -8.58 23.59 0.14
CA PRO A 299 -9.78 22.84 0.53
C PRO A 299 -11.00 23.07 -0.37
N VAL A 300 -11.19 24.30 -0.86
CA VAL A 300 -12.31 24.66 -1.74
C VAL A 300 -12.08 24.09 -3.14
N ALA A 301 -10.85 24.19 -3.63
CA ALA A 301 -10.47 23.63 -4.93
C ALA A 301 -10.61 22.10 -4.92
N GLU A 302 -10.21 21.43 -3.84
CA GLU A 302 -10.32 19.98 -3.71
C GLU A 302 -11.78 19.51 -3.67
N GLY A 303 -12.66 20.20 -2.94
CA GLY A 303 -14.10 19.91 -2.98
C GLY A 303 -14.72 20.10 -4.35
N ALA A 304 -14.23 21.05 -5.14
CA ALA A 304 -14.65 21.22 -6.53
C ALA A 304 -14.10 20.11 -7.44
N ARG A 305 -12.86 19.65 -7.22
CA ARG A 305 -12.25 18.54 -7.96
C ARG A 305 -13.06 17.26 -7.79
N GLN A 306 -13.48 16.94 -6.57
CA GLN A 306 -14.27 15.73 -6.27
C GLN A 306 -15.60 15.72 -7.03
N HIS A 307 -16.39 16.80 -6.93
CA HIS A 307 -17.65 16.92 -7.68
C HIS A 307 -17.43 16.96 -9.20
N LEU A 308 -16.37 17.60 -9.71
CA LEU A 308 -16.06 17.53 -11.14
C LEU A 308 -15.70 16.11 -11.58
N GLY A 309 -15.11 15.30 -10.71
CA GLY A 309 -14.85 13.88 -10.95
C GLY A 309 -16.13 13.07 -11.12
N GLU A 310 -17.11 13.29 -10.24
CA GLU A 310 -18.46 12.71 -10.33
C GLU A 310 -19.15 13.14 -11.63
N VAL A 311 -19.16 14.45 -11.92
CA VAL A 311 -19.73 14.98 -13.19
C VAL A 311 -19.02 14.38 -14.41
N ALA A 312 -17.70 14.22 -14.40
CA ALA A 312 -16.99 13.63 -15.53
C ALA A 312 -17.34 12.16 -15.77
N HIS A 313 -17.82 11.43 -14.74
CA HIS A 313 -18.19 10.03 -14.82
C HIS A 313 -19.68 9.80 -15.11
N ASP A 314 -20.54 10.55 -14.41
CA ASP A 314 -21.97 10.26 -14.30
C ASP A 314 -22.85 11.12 -15.21
N GLU A 315 -22.34 12.26 -15.71
CA GLU A 315 -23.14 13.18 -16.51
C GLU A 315 -23.14 12.90 -18.01
N VAL A 316 -24.17 13.43 -18.69
CA VAL A 316 -24.27 13.36 -20.15
C VAL A 316 -23.28 14.31 -20.83
N GLN A 317 -22.78 13.91 -22.01
CA GLN A 317 -22.09 14.85 -22.90
C GLN A 317 -23.04 16.01 -23.26
N PRO A 318 -22.63 17.29 -23.17
CA PRO A 318 -21.27 17.85 -23.11
C PRO A 318 -20.75 18.23 -21.70
N LEU A 319 -21.50 17.98 -20.62
CA LEU A 319 -21.10 18.39 -19.27
C LEU A 319 -19.92 17.56 -18.75
N ALA A 320 -19.91 16.26 -19.05
CA ALA A 320 -18.80 15.38 -18.74
C ALA A 320 -17.47 15.85 -19.37
N ASP A 321 -17.50 16.32 -20.63
CA ASP A 321 -16.31 16.83 -21.32
C ASP A 321 -15.78 18.12 -20.67
N LEU A 322 -16.67 19.04 -20.32
CA LEU A 322 -16.30 20.28 -19.63
C LEU A 322 -15.64 20.00 -18.28
N ALA A 323 -16.16 19.01 -17.54
CA ALA A 323 -15.58 18.60 -16.27
C ALA A 323 -14.22 17.89 -16.46
N ALA A 324 -14.11 16.98 -17.43
CA ALA A 324 -12.86 16.31 -17.78
C ALA A 324 -11.77 17.30 -18.23
N GLU A 325 -12.13 18.31 -19.03
CA GLU A 325 -11.22 19.38 -19.43
C GLU A 325 -10.72 20.17 -18.21
N ALA A 326 -11.62 20.55 -17.30
CA ALA A 326 -11.25 21.24 -16.07
C ALA A 326 -10.30 20.39 -15.20
N LEU A 327 -10.57 19.09 -15.04
CA LEU A 327 -9.70 18.15 -14.33
C LEU A 327 -8.35 17.95 -15.03
N SER A 328 -8.28 18.06 -16.35
CA SER A 328 -7.00 17.97 -17.06
C SER A 328 -6.05 19.13 -16.69
N THR A 329 -6.60 20.29 -16.31
CA THR A 329 -5.78 21.46 -15.94
C THR A 329 -5.07 21.31 -14.61
N ILE A 330 -5.54 20.43 -13.72
CA ILE A 330 -4.94 20.21 -12.39
C ILE A 330 -3.84 19.13 -12.38
N ARG A 331 -3.51 18.55 -13.54
CA ARG A 331 -2.42 17.56 -13.66
C ARG A 331 -1.08 18.19 -13.34
N LEU A 332 -0.18 17.40 -12.75
CA LEU A 332 1.18 17.84 -12.48
C LEU A 332 1.94 18.04 -13.79
N ALA A 333 2.41 19.25 -14.02
CA ALA A 333 3.19 19.62 -15.20
C ALA A 333 4.48 20.35 -14.75
N PRO A 334 5.52 19.60 -14.32
CA PRO A 334 6.82 20.19 -14.06
C PRO A 334 7.44 20.72 -15.36
N SER A 335 8.09 21.88 -15.27
CA SER A 335 8.81 22.47 -16.39
C SER A 335 10.15 23.07 -15.92
N PRO A 336 11.29 22.54 -16.41
CA PRO A 336 11.42 21.36 -17.27
C PRO A 336 11.10 20.04 -16.53
N ASP A 337 10.69 19.01 -17.27
CA ASP A 337 10.49 17.63 -16.80
C ASP A 337 11.75 16.75 -16.98
N ARG A 338 12.78 17.27 -17.64
CA ARG A 338 14.12 16.68 -17.70
C ARG A 338 15.18 17.71 -17.37
N LEU A 339 16.06 17.35 -16.43
CA LEU A 339 17.17 18.15 -15.96
C LEU A 339 18.48 17.48 -16.37
N ASP A 340 19.34 18.24 -17.06
CA ASP A 340 20.71 17.84 -17.36
C ASP A 340 21.66 18.84 -16.71
N PHE A 341 22.41 18.37 -15.72
CA PHE A 341 23.42 19.17 -15.02
C PHE A 341 24.75 19.21 -15.77
N GLY A 342 24.90 18.45 -16.86
CA GLY A 342 26.14 18.35 -17.62
C GLY A 342 27.30 17.82 -16.80
N ARG A 343 28.50 18.32 -17.08
CA ARG A 343 29.75 17.91 -16.42
C ARG A 343 29.99 18.71 -15.15
N ILE A 344 30.04 18.02 -14.01
CA ILE A 344 30.31 18.63 -12.71
C ILE A 344 31.61 18.05 -12.12
N PRO A 345 32.58 18.87 -11.66
CA PRO A 345 33.77 18.36 -10.99
C PRO A 345 33.42 17.70 -9.64
N ARG A 346 34.06 16.56 -9.34
CA ARG A 346 33.91 15.85 -8.06
C ARG A 346 34.22 16.77 -6.88
N GLY A 347 33.32 16.79 -5.89
CA GLY A 347 33.46 17.58 -4.67
C GLY A 347 33.14 19.07 -4.80
N SER A 348 32.68 19.51 -5.98
CA SER A 348 32.15 20.87 -6.17
C SER A 348 30.68 20.97 -5.78
N THR A 349 30.23 22.17 -5.42
CA THR A 349 28.80 22.45 -5.19
C THR A 349 28.06 22.49 -6.52
N SER A 350 27.08 21.59 -6.71
CA SER A 350 26.23 21.58 -7.90
C SER A 350 25.30 22.81 -7.93
N PRO A 351 25.22 23.55 -9.05
CA PRO A 351 24.26 24.66 -9.18
C PRO A 351 22.84 24.11 -9.14
N GLY A 352 21.96 24.72 -8.34
CA GLY A 352 20.55 24.33 -8.31
C GLY A 352 19.87 24.60 -9.65
N LEU A 353 19.20 23.59 -10.21
CA LEU A 353 18.37 23.77 -11.41
C LEU A 353 16.90 23.95 -11.01
N PRO A 354 16.25 25.06 -11.41
CA PRO A 354 14.87 25.32 -11.03
C PRO A 354 13.90 24.49 -11.88
N VAL A 355 12.86 23.97 -11.24
CA VAL A 355 11.69 23.37 -11.87
C VAL A 355 10.45 24.12 -11.45
N THR A 356 9.67 24.61 -12.41
CA THR A 356 8.43 25.32 -12.16
C THR A 356 7.23 24.40 -12.24
N MET A 357 6.25 24.57 -11.36
CA MET A 357 4.98 23.85 -11.41
C MET A 357 3.93 24.72 -12.10
N GLN A 358 3.38 24.22 -13.21
CA GLN A 358 2.34 24.93 -13.98
C GLN A 358 0.93 24.52 -13.52
N GLY A 359 -0.09 25.29 -13.92
CA GLY A 359 -1.50 24.98 -13.65
C GLY A 359 -2.13 25.76 -12.48
N PRO A 360 -3.37 25.45 -12.06
CA PRO A 360 -4.03 26.05 -10.89
C PRO A 360 -3.41 25.57 -9.56
N PRO A 361 -3.79 26.13 -8.40
CA PRO A 361 -3.15 25.85 -7.11
C PRO A 361 -3.00 24.36 -6.75
N LEU A 362 -4.00 23.53 -7.05
CA LEU A 362 -3.90 22.07 -6.84
C LEU A 362 -2.82 21.40 -7.70
N ALA A 363 -2.56 21.86 -8.92
CA ALA A 363 -1.50 21.32 -9.78
C ALA A 363 -0.09 21.67 -9.30
N ARG A 364 0.03 22.71 -8.48
CA ARG A 364 1.30 23.18 -7.93
C ARG A 364 1.58 22.65 -6.53
N HIS A 365 0.56 22.04 -5.92
CA HIS A 365 0.65 21.46 -4.61
C HIS A 365 1.00 19.99 -4.75
N CYS A 366 2.29 19.68 -4.62
CA CYS A 366 2.81 18.33 -4.74
C CYS A 366 3.96 18.08 -3.76
N VAL A 367 4.25 16.80 -3.57
CA VAL A 367 5.41 16.29 -2.84
C VAL A 367 6.44 15.82 -3.84
N ALA A 368 7.69 16.24 -3.69
CA ALA A 368 8.81 15.72 -4.46
C ALA A 368 9.57 14.63 -3.68
N GLN A 369 9.82 13.51 -4.34
CA GLN A 369 10.48 12.33 -3.79
C GLN A 369 11.67 11.93 -4.67
N PRO A 370 12.91 12.25 -4.24
CA PRO A 370 14.09 11.83 -4.97
C PRO A 370 14.27 10.31 -4.92
N GLY A 371 14.38 9.64 -6.07
CA GLY A 371 14.55 8.19 -6.17
C GLY A 371 15.96 7.70 -5.81
N GLN A 372 16.95 8.61 -5.79
CA GLN A 372 18.35 8.29 -5.62
C GLN A 372 18.99 9.13 -4.50
N PRO A 373 19.96 8.58 -3.74
CA PRO A 373 20.55 9.26 -2.58
C PRO A 373 21.44 10.46 -2.94
N TRP A 374 21.82 10.59 -4.22
CA TRP A 374 22.59 11.72 -4.72
C TRP A 374 21.71 12.88 -5.19
N LEU A 375 20.39 12.72 -5.24
CA LEU A 375 19.46 13.80 -5.58
C LEU A 375 18.99 14.51 -4.32
N ARG A 376 18.96 15.85 -4.38
CA ARG A 376 18.37 16.72 -3.37
C ARG A 376 17.41 17.68 -4.03
N VAL A 377 16.34 17.99 -3.31
CA VAL A 377 15.28 18.86 -3.79
C VAL A 377 14.96 19.84 -2.69
N ASP A 378 14.96 21.12 -3.00
CA ASP A 378 14.66 22.21 -2.09
C ASP A 378 13.42 22.98 -2.60
N PRO A 379 12.57 23.50 -1.69
CA PRO A 379 11.38 24.24 -2.09
C PRO A 379 11.75 25.63 -2.64
N ALA A 380 11.17 26.00 -3.79
CA ALA A 380 11.33 27.32 -4.41
C ALA A 380 9.99 28.04 -4.54
N ARG A 381 10.01 29.38 -4.74
CA ARG A 381 8.79 30.21 -4.80
C ARG A 381 7.76 29.78 -5.85
N SER A 382 8.20 29.14 -6.93
CA SER A 382 7.37 28.72 -8.07
C SER A 382 7.44 27.22 -8.37
N GLY A 383 7.99 26.42 -7.45
CA GLY A 383 8.19 24.99 -7.64
C GLY A 383 9.35 24.47 -6.79
N LEU A 384 10.36 23.92 -7.44
CA LEU A 384 11.45 23.17 -6.83
C LEU A 384 12.80 23.71 -7.31
N GLU A 385 13.83 23.55 -6.49
CA GLU A 385 15.23 23.66 -6.90
C GLU A 385 15.89 22.29 -6.70
N VAL A 386 16.48 21.74 -7.76
CA VAL A 386 17.07 20.40 -7.75
C VAL A 386 18.58 20.50 -7.68
N HIS A 387 19.20 19.67 -6.85
CA HIS A 387 20.64 19.60 -6.65
C HIS A 387 21.16 18.16 -6.76
N VAL A 388 22.43 18.04 -7.15
CA VAL A 388 23.14 16.75 -7.32
C VAL A 388 24.32 16.71 -6.35
N ASP A 389 24.45 15.60 -5.61
CA ASP A 389 25.62 15.28 -4.81
C ASP A 389 26.75 14.75 -5.71
N THR A 390 27.90 15.43 -5.65
CA THR A 390 29.07 15.20 -6.50
C THR A 390 30.15 14.35 -5.82
N THR A 391 29.83 13.66 -4.73
CA THR A 391 30.81 12.86 -3.95
C THR A 391 31.30 11.62 -4.70
N ALA A 392 30.43 10.97 -5.46
CA ALA A 392 30.75 9.81 -6.31
C ALA A 392 30.98 10.25 -7.76
N ALA A 393 32.07 9.80 -8.37
CA ALA A 393 32.37 10.07 -9.78
C ALA A 393 31.60 9.12 -10.71
N GLY A 394 31.34 9.56 -11.93
CA GLY A 394 30.67 8.78 -12.98
C GLY A 394 29.40 9.44 -13.51
N HIS A 395 28.73 8.73 -14.42
CA HIS A 395 27.43 9.15 -14.94
C HIS A 395 26.33 8.81 -13.93
N LEU A 396 25.55 9.82 -13.57
CA LEU A 396 24.43 9.72 -12.64
C LEU A 396 23.13 9.90 -13.45
N SER A 397 22.21 8.96 -13.29
CA SER A 397 20.86 9.03 -13.88
C SER A 397 19.85 8.61 -12.82
N GLY A 398 18.80 9.41 -12.68
CA GLY A 398 17.83 9.24 -11.62
C GLY A 398 16.55 10.04 -11.85
N ASP A 399 15.57 9.80 -11.00
CA ASP A 399 14.21 10.28 -11.14
C ASP A 399 13.77 10.95 -9.84
N ILE A 400 13.01 12.03 -9.96
CA ILE A 400 12.27 12.64 -8.86
C ILE A 400 10.79 12.41 -9.14
N THR A 401 10.14 11.61 -8.31
CA THR A 401 8.69 11.39 -8.38
C THR A 401 7.98 12.56 -7.72
N LEU A 402 7.09 13.20 -8.46
CA LEU A 402 6.17 14.21 -7.97
C LEU A 402 4.80 13.59 -7.71
N LYS A 403 4.28 13.78 -6.51
CA LYS A 403 2.96 13.27 -6.10
C LYS A 403 2.02 14.41 -5.76
N GLY A 404 0.92 14.51 -6.50
CA GLY A 404 -0.10 15.52 -6.31
C GLY A 404 -1.32 14.93 -5.62
N VAL A 405 -2.43 15.66 -5.64
CA VAL A 405 -3.69 15.24 -5.03
C VAL A 405 -4.43 14.19 -5.86
N ALA A 406 -4.21 14.17 -7.18
CA ALA A 406 -4.95 13.32 -8.12
C ALA A 406 -4.10 12.72 -9.26
N ASP A 407 -2.81 13.05 -9.33
CA ASP A 407 -1.92 12.61 -10.41
C ASP A 407 -0.47 12.53 -9.89
N GLU A 408 0.35 11.75 -10.58
CA GLU A 408 1.79 11.63 -10.36
C GLU A 408 2.54 12.06 -11.62
N SER A 409 3.75 12.60 -11.45
CA SER A 409 4.63 12.98 -12.54
C SER A 409 6.08 12.70 -12.17
N VAL A 410 6.99 12.68 -13.14
CA VAL A 410 8.40 12.36 -12.91
C VAL A 410 9.26 13.44 -13.54
N ILE A 411 10.30 13.87 -12.82
CA ILE A 411 11.39 14.67 -13.37
C ILE A 411 12.59 13.76 -13.55
N HIS A 412 13.07 13.61 -14.78
CA HIS A 412 14.28 12.86 -15.09
C HIS A 412 15.51 13.73 -14.87
N VAL A 413 16.55 13.22 -14.20
CA VAL A 413 17.76 13.96 -13.87
C VAL A 413 19.00 13.20 -14.34
N GLU A 414 19.86 13.88 -15.07
CA GLU A 414 21.15 13.38 -15.55
C GLU A 414 22.29 14.31 -15.13
N ALA A 415 23.44 13.72 -14.80
CA ALA A 415 24.68 14.45 -14.51
C ALA A 415 25.91 13.59 -14.84
N GLU A 416 27.03 14.21 -15.18
CA GLU A 416 28.33 13.54 -15.33
C GLU A 416 29.31 14.11 -14.30
N VAL A 417 29.60 13.35 -13.23
CA VAL A 417 30.58 13.77 -12.23
C VAL A 417 31.98 13.35 -12.68
N THR A 418 32.74 14.33 -13.13
CA THR A 418 34.12 14.13 -13.61
C THR A 418 35.10 14.08 -12.42
N PRO A 419 36.15 13.25 -12.47
CA PRO A 419 37.23 13.32 -11.49
C PRO A 419 37.78 14.75 -11.45
N ALA A 420 38.07 15.28 -10.27
CA ALA A 420 38.72 16.58 -10.16
C ALA A 420 40.03 16.54 -10.95
N ASP A 421 40.15 17.38 -11.99
CA ASP A 421 41.41 17.54 -12.70
C ASP A 421 42.51 17.86 -11.69
N GLY A 422 43.59 17.08 -11.73
CA GLY A 422 44.76 17.29 -10.90
C GLY A 422 45.30 18.72 -11.06
N PRO A 423 45.95 19.29 -10.03
CA PRO A 423 46.34 20.70 -10.05
C PRO A 423 47.30 20.99 -11.21
N PRO A 424 47.27 22.20 -11.80
CA PRO A 424 48.35 22.63 -12.67
C PRO A 424 49.66 22.61 -11.87
N THR A 425 50.73 22.21 -12.55
CA THR A 425 52.09 22.00 -12.04
C THR A 425 52.52 23.09 -11.04
N PRO A 426 53.17 22.74 -9.91
CA PRO A 426 53.48 23.71 -8.86
C PRO A 426 54.57 24.69 -9.31
N GLY A 427 54.23 25.98 -9.34
CA GLY A 427 55.19 27.08 -9.21
C GLY A 427 55.58 27.29 -7.73
N PRO A 428 56.76 27.84 -7.42
CA PRO A 428 57.34 27.75 -6.08
C PRO A 428 56.77 28.78 -5.07
N HIS A 429 56.45 28.27 -3.87
CA HIS A 429 56.37 28.90 -2.54
C HIS A 429 55.33 29.99 -2.19
N ALA A 430 54.49 29.71 -1.17
CA ALA A 430 54.36 30.45 0.11
C ALA A 430 53.25 29.81 1.02
N PRO A 431 53.25 30.02 2.35
CA PRO A 431 52.80 29.02 3.34
C PRO A 431 51.32 29.09 3.77
N ASN A 432 50.88 27.95 4.33
CA ASN A 432 49.62 27.65 5.01
C ASN A 432 48.96 28.80 5.79
N ASP A 433 47.65 28.93 5.63
CA ASP A 433 46.75 29.19 6.75
C ASP A 433 45.55 28.24 6.68
N SER A 434 45.28 27.58 7.80
CA SER A 434 44.43 26.39 7.91
C SER A 434 43.22 26.71 8.77
N THR A 435 42.03 26.71 8.19
CA THR A 435 40.76 26.50 8.91
C THR A 435 39.76 25.83 7.97
N ALA A 436 39.68 24.50 8.04
CA ALA A 436 38.62 23.73 7.41
C ALA A 436 37.34 23.78 8.27
N PRO A 437 36.16 24.10 7.72
CA PRO A 437 34.89 23.95 8.43
C PRO A 437 34.52 22.47 8.52
N LYS A 438 34.03 22.06 9.71
CA LYS A 438 33.45 20.74 9.98
C LYS A 438 32.30 20.45 9.00
N PRO A 439 32.18 19.25 8.41
CA PRO A 439 31.03 18.92 7.58
C PRO A 439 29.75 18.79 8.44
N PRO A 440 28.59 19.28 7.96
CA PRO A 440 27.32 19.12 8.67
C PRO A 440 26.82 17.67 8.57
N PRO A 441 25.94 17.24 9.51
CA PRO A 441 25.46 15.86 9.57
C PRO A 441 24.55 15.50 8.38
N ASP A 442 24.54 14.20 8.07
CA ASP A 442 23.85 13.54 6.95
C ASP A 442 22.32 13.72 7.05
N ASP A 443 21.79 14.69 6.31
CA ASP A 443 20.35 14.91 6.11
C ASP A 443 20.05 14.56 4.65
N LYS A 444 19.87 13.26 4.39
CA LYS A 444 19.65 12.71 3.03
C LYS A 444 18.44 11.79 3.02
N ARG A 445 17.29 12.44 2.97
CA ARG A 445 16.02 12.07 2.35
C ARG A 445 15.02 12.96 3.07
N ARG A 446 14.70 14.11 2.50
CA ARG A 446 13.62 14.96 3.00
C ARG A 446 12.55 14.99 1.94
N THR A 447 11.38 14.52 2.32
CA THR A 447 10.14 14.72 1.60
C THR A 447 9.83 16.21 1.63
N VAL A 448 9.82 16.87 0.48
CA VAL A 448 9.55 18.31 0.41
C VAL A 448 8.12 18.53 -0.07
N VAL A 449 7.33 19.19 0.77
CA VAL A 449 5.98 19.64 0.45
C VAL A 449 6.05 21.04 -0.14
N ILE A 450 5.47 21.25 -1.32
CA ILE A 450 5.36 22.59 -1.94
C ILE A 450 3.97 23.16 -1.69
N ASP A 451 3.90 24.31 -1.00
CA ASP A 451 2.65 25.07 -0.85
C ASP A 451 2.51 26.15 -1.93
N PRO A 452 1.28 26.45 -2.41
CA PRO A 452 1.04 27.59 -3.28
C PRO A 452 1.33 28.92 -2.55
N PRO A 453 1.96 29.91 -3.21
CA PRO A 453 2.24 31.20 -2.58
C PRO A 453 0.96 31.96 -2.22
N ARG A 454 0.89 32.53 -0.99
CA ARG A 454 -0.21 33.42 -0.55
C ARG A 454 -0.07 34.79 -1.22
N ILE A 455 -1.02 35.17 -2.08
CA ILE A 455 -1.02 36.47 -2.79
C ILE A 455 -1.76 37.55 -1.96
N PRO A 456 -1.15 38.71 -1.67
CA PRO A 456 -1.86 39.92 -1.21
C PRO A 456 -2.65 40.59 -2.36
N SER A 457 -3.82 41.17 -2.05
CA SER A 457 -4.81 41.73 -2.98
C SER A 457 -4.27 42.75 -4.02
N GLU A 458 -4.77 42.64 -5.26
CA GLU A 458 -4.40 43.39 -6.49
C GLU A 458 -4.51 44.93 -6.43
N PRO A 459 -3.86 45.63 -7.40
CA PRO A 459 -4.65 46.31 -8.44
C PRO A 459 -4.13 46.29 -9.90
N LYS A 460 -5.08 46.02 -10.83
CA LYS A 460 -5.33 46.46 -12.24
C LYS A 460 -4.25 46.46 -13.35
N GLU A 461 -4.65 45.89 -14.50
CA GLU A 461 -3.92 45.56 -15.74
C GLU A 461 -4.02 46.62 -16.88
N PRO A 462 -3.00 46.73 -17.75
CA PRO A 462 -3.18 47.07 -19.18
C PRO A 462 -2.42 46.12 -20.17
N PRO A 463 -2.69 46.19 -21.49
CA PRO A 463 -2.99 45.01 -22.32
C PRO A 463 -1.86 44.44 -23.21
N LYS A 464 -2.11 43.21 -23.71
CA LYS A 464 -1.26 42.31 -24.52
C LYS A 464 -0.85 42.81 -25.91
N PRO A 465 0.36 42.45 -26.40
CA PRO A 465 0.72 42.44 -27.81
C PRO A 465 0.65 41.03 -28.46
N LYS A 466 0.54 41.04 -29.79
CA LYS A 466 0.22 39.97 -30.75
C LYS A 466 1.38 38.99 -31.05
N GLU A 467 1.00 37.76 -31.40
CA GLU A 467 1.84 36.66 -31.90
C GLU A 467 2.19 36.82 -33.40
N PRO A 468 3.41 36.42 -33.85
CA PRO A 468 3.73 36.13 -35.24
C PRO A 468 3.87 34.60 -35.53
N PRO A 469 3.90 34.19 -36.82
CA PRO A 469 3.35 32.90 -37.26
C PRO A 469 4.35 31.73 -37.30
N ARG A 470 3.75 30.53 -37.37
CA ARG A 470 4.36 29.20 -37.55
C ARG A 470 5.13 29.06 -38.86
N THR A 471 6.28 28.39 -38.81
CA THR A 471 6.96 27.78 -39.95
C THR A 471 6.90 26.25 -39.84
N THR A 472 6.68 25.65 -41.00
CA THR A 472 6.53 24.22 -41.30
C THR A 472 7.88 23.52 -41.56
N GLU A 473 7.82 22.17 -41.56
CA GLU A 473 8.83 21.18 -41.98
C GLU A 473 9.83 20.82 -40.84
N ASP A 474 9.99 19.56 -40.45
CA ASP A 474 10.36 18.45 -41.33
C ASP A 474 9.78 17.08 -40.96
N ARG A 475 9.58 16.29 -42.00
CA ARG A 475 9.09 14.91 -41.99
C ARG A 475 10.30 13.98 -42.02
N GLU A 476 10.57 13.26 -40.93
CA GLU A 476 11.42 12.07 -40.99
C GLU A 476 10.61 10.80 -40.75
N ARG A 477 10.75 9.90 -41.73
CA ARG A 477 10.06 8.64 -41.91
C ARG A 477 10.85 7.57 -41.16
N THR A 478 10.30 7.09 -40.05
CA THR A 478 10.71 5.82 -39.43
C THR A 478 9.52 4.86 -39.41
N ASP A 479 9.81 3.60 -39.76
CA ASP A 479 8.84 2.55 -40.06
C ASP A 479 7.77 2.37 -38.97
N ARG A 480 6.53 2.71 -39.33
CA ARG A 480 5.34 2.47 -38.51
C ARG A 480 5.04 0.97 -38.50
N LYS A 481 5.51 0.24 -37.48
CA LYS A 481 4.86 -1.04 -37.11
C LYS A 481 3.45 -0.70 -36.63
N THR A 482 2.45 -1.08 -37.41
CA THR A 482 1.03 -0.89 -37.07
C THR A 482 0.75 -1.57 -35.72
N PRO A 483 0.27 -0.86 -34.69
CA PRO A 483 0.00 -1.46 -33.39
C PRO A 483 -1.09 -2.52 -33.54
N SER A 484 -0.86 -3.70 -32.96
CA SER A 484 -1.84 -4.78 -32.99
C SER A 484 -3.11 -4.34 -32.25
N ARG A 485 -4.29 -4.63 -32.80
CA ARG A 485 -5.60 -4.36 -32.17
C ARG A 485 -6.27 -5.61 -31.60
N ARG A 486 -5.60 -6.76 -31.64
CA ARG A 486 -6.21 -8.06 -31.30
C ARG A 486 -6.53 -8.19 -29.82
N ALA A 487 -5.56 -7.98 -28.93
CA ALA A 487 -5.78 -8.05 -27.48
C ALA A 487 -6.89 -7.09 -26.96
N PRO A 488 -6.92 -5.79 -27.32
CA PRO A 488 -7.99 -4.90 -26.88
C PRO A 488 -9.37 -5.27 -27.47
N ALA A 489 -9.42 -5.76 -28.71
CA ALA A 489 -10.67 -6.25 -29.30
C ALA A 489 -11.21 -7.50 -28.58
N LEU A 490 -10.33 -8.44 -28.21
CA LEU A 490 -10.70 -9.62 -27.42
C LEU A 490 -11.16 -9.24 -26.01
N ALA A 491 -10.49 -8.28 -25.37
CA ALA A 491 -10.91 -7.79 -24.04
C ALA A 491 -12.28 -7.10 -24.08
N GLY A 492 -12.57 -6.32 -25.14
CA GLY A 492 -13.90 -5.75 -25.36
C GLY A 492 -14.97 -6.83 -25.60
N ALA A 493 -14.66 -7.86 -26.38
CA ALA A 493 -15.56 -8.99 -26.61
C ALA A 493 -15.85 -9.79 -25.33
N ALA A 494 -14.83 -10.00 -24.49
CA ALA A 494 -14.98 -10.66 -23.18
C ALA A 494 -15.93 -9.87 -22.26
N LEU A 495 -15.81 -8.54 -22.23
CA LEU A 495 -16.70 -7.70 -21.44
C LEU A 495 -18.15 -7.75 -21.96
N ALA A 496 -18.36 -7.66 -23.28
CA ALA A 496 -19.69 -7.76 -23.88
C ALA A 496 -20.37 -9.11 -23.57
N LEU A 497 -19.61 -10.21 -23.60
CA LEU A 497 -20.11 -11.53 -23.21
C LEU A 497 -20.46 -11.61 -21.72
N ALA A 498 -19.65 -10.99 -20.85
CA ALA A 498 -19.91 -10.95 -19.41
C ALA A 498 -21.20 -10.16 -19.08
N VAL A 499 -21.40 -9.02 -19.73
CA VAL A 499 -22.64 -8.21 -19.59
C VAL A 499 -23.84 -8.98 -20.13
N THR A 500 -23.70 -9.68 -21.26
CA THR A 500 -24.76 -10.53 -21.83
C THR A 500 -25.13 -11.67 -20.87
N SER A 501 -24.15 -12.31 -20.24
CA SER A 501 -24.36 -13.34 -19.22
C SER A 501 -25.15 -12.80 -18.03
N LEU A 502 -24.79 -11.62 -17.52
CA LEU A 502 -25.49 -10.99 -16.40
C LEU A 502 -26.95 -10.63 -16.74
N ALA A 503 -27.19 -10.09 -17.94
CA ALA A 503 -28.55 -9.79 -18.40
C ALA A 503 -29.41 -11.06 -18.51
N MET A 504 -28.82 -12.18 -18.96
CA MET A 504 -29.51 -13.46 -19.05
C MET A 504 -29.79 -14.06 -17.68
N LEU A 505 -28.88 -13.94 -16.71
CA LEU A 505 -29.14 -14.33 -15.32
C LEU A 505 -30.32 -13.57 -14.74
N PHE A 506 -30.38 -12.25 -14.95
CA PHE A 506 -31.49 -11.43 -14.49
C PHE A 506 -32.82 -11.86 -15.11
N MET A 507 -32.85 -12.13 -16.42
CA MET A 507 -34.03 -12.68 -17.09
C MET A 507 -34.44 -14.05 -16.53
N THR A 508 -33.48 -14.93 -16.21
CA THR A 508 -33.76 -16.22 -15.57
C THR A 508 -34.42 -16.03 -14.21
N ILE A 509 -33.90 -15.13 -13.38
CA ILE A 509 -34.44 -14.87 -12.04
C ILE A 509 -35.87 -14.31 -12.14
N GLN A 510 -36.11 -13.34 -13.03
CA GLN A 510 -37.44 -12.78 -13.23
C GLN A 510 -38.45 -13.85 -13.69
N ARG A 511 -38.10 -14.67 -14.67
CA ARG A 511 -38.98 -15.75 -15.16
C ARG A 511 -39.20 -16.83 -14.12
N GLY A 512 -38.18 -17.18 -13.34
CA GLY A 512 -38.29 -18.10 -12.21
C GLY A 512 -39.24 -17.57 -11.13
N ALA A 513 -39.14 -16.28 -10.79
CA ALA A 513 -40.02 -15.64 -9.81
C ALA A 513 -41.48 -15.63 -10.27
N VAL A 514 -41.75 -15.35 -11.56
CA VAL A 514 -43.10 -15.41 -12.13
C VAL A 514 -43.64 -16.85 -12.12
N ALA A 515 -42.83 -17.85 -12.47
CA ALA A 515 -43.24 -19.24 -12.43
C ALA A 515 -43.58 -19.71 -11.00
N ILE A 516 -42.82 -19.27 -10.00
CA ILE A 516 -43.08 -19.57 -8.58
C ILE A 516 -44.36 -18.85 -8.09
N ALA A 517 -44.58 -17.60 -8.48
CA ALA A 517 -45.78 -16.85 -8.13
C ALA A 517 -47.04 -17.47 -8.74
N ALA A 518 -47.00 -17.86 -10.02
CA ALA A 518 -48.11 -18.52 -10.70
C ALA A 518 -48.46 -19.89 -10.09
N ARG A 519 -47.46 -20.61 -9.55
CA ARG A 519 -47.65 -21.86 -8.78
C ARG A 519 -48.40 -21.62 -7.47
N ALA A 520 -48.06 -20.53 -6.76
CA ALA A 520 -48.70 -20.20 -5.48
C ALA A 520 -50.22 -19.96 -5.63
N ASP A 521 -50.65 -19.48 -6.81
CA ASP A 521 -52.06 -19.22 -7.11
C ASP A 521 -52.83 -20.47 -7.62
N ALA A 522 -52.14 -21.53 -8.08
CA ALA A 522 -52.76 -22.66 -8.78
C ALA A 522 -53.17 -23.87 -7.89
N GLY A 523 -52.76 -23.93 -6.62
CA GLY A 523 -53.09 -25.04 -5.70
C GLY A 523 -52.32 -26.37 -5.92
N GLU A 524 -52.71 -27.42 -5.19
CA GLU A 524 -51.92 -28.68 -4.97
C GLU A 524 -51.68 -29.59 -6.19
N THR A 525 -52.21 -29.33 -7.38
CA THR A 525 -52.20 -30.32 -8.49
C THR A 525 -51.25 -30.04 -9.67
N GLY A 526 -50.40 -29.01 -9.61
CA GLY A 526 -49.40 -28.72 -10.66
C GLY A 526 -47.99 -29.24 -10.37
N ASN A 527 -47.15 -29.45 -11.39
CA ASN A 527 -45.71 -29.66 -11.25
C ASN A 527 -44.98 -28.32 -11.49
N VAL A 528 -44.03 -27.95 -10.63
CA VAL A 528 -43.22 -26.73 -10.79
C VAL A 528 -42.36 -26.80 -12.06
N GLU A 529 -41.92 -28.01 -12.42
CA GLU A 529 -41.12 -28.24 -13.63
C GLU A 529 -41.86 -27.90 -14.92
N ASP A 530 -43.16 -28.20 -15.00
CA ASP A 530 -43.99 -27.86 -16.16
C ASP A 530 -44.15 -26.34 -16.29
N ASN A 531 -44.32 -25.64 -15.17
CA ASN A 531 -44.39 -24.17 -15.15
C ASN A 531 -43.05 -23.53 -15.52
N ILE A 532 -41.92 -23.98 -14.97
CA ILE A 532 -40.62 -23.39 -15.30
C ILE A 532 -40.24 -23.65 -16.77
N ARG A 533 -40.65 -24.80 -17.34
CA ARG A 533 -40.54 -25.08 -18.77
C ARG A 533 -41.47 -24.19 -19.60
N GLU A 534 -42.71 -23.97 -19.15
CA GLU A 534 -43.70 -23.10 -19.80
C GLU A 534 -43.28 -21.62 -19.82
N TYR A 535 -42.71 -21.11 -18.73
CA TYR A 535 -42.18 -19.74 -18.63
C TYR A 535 -40.77 -19.57 -19.21
N GLY A 536 -40.13 -20.65 -19.68
CA GLY A 536 -38.88 -20.61 -20.45
C GLY A 536 -37.69 -19.99 -19.70
N ALA A 537 -37.52 -20.28 -18.40
CA ALA A 537 -36.40 -19.78 -17.60
C ALA A 537 -35.08 -20.56 -17.83
N LEU A 538 -35.18 -21.77 -18.40
CA LEU A 538 -34.06 -22.68 -18.64
C LEU A 538 -33.18 -22.21 -19.82
N THR A 539 -33.80 -21.68 -20.89
CA THR A 539 -33.08 -21.12 -22.04
C THR A 539 -32.16 -19.95 -21.67
N PRO A 540 -32.61 -18.89 -20.98
CA PRO A 540 -31.71 -17.82 -20.56
C PRO A 540 -30.65 -18.30 -19.56
N LEU A 541 -30.94 -19.33 -18.75
CA LEU A 541 -29.95 -19.90 -17.83
C LEU A 541 -28.79 -20.59 -18.59
N ILE A 542 -29.11 -21.38 -19.61
CA ILE A 542 -28.09 -22.01 -20.47
C ILE A 542 -27.28 -20.94 -21.19
N VAL A 543 -27.93 -19.93 -21.78
CA VAL A 543 -27.23 -18.83 -22.47
C VAL A 543 -26.33 -18.06 -21.50
N CYS A 544 -26.77 -17.83 -20.27
CA CYS A 544 -25.98 -17.21 -19.21
C CYS A 544 -24.70 -18.02 -18.93
N LEU A 545 -24.80 -19.34 -18.74
CA LEU A 545 -23.65 -20.20 -18.47
C LEU A 545 -22.65 -20.23 -19.63
N ILE A 546 -23.15 -20.34 -20.86
CA ILE A 546 -22.31 -20.37 -22.07
C ILE A 546 -21.57 -19.03 -22.26
N THR A 547 -22.30 -17.91 -22.18
CA THR A 547 -21.72 -16.58 -22.38
C THR A 547 -20.75 -16.18 -21.27
N GLY A 548 -21.04 -16.54 -20.01
CA GLY A 548 -20.14 -16.30 -18.88
C GLY A 548 -18.85 -17.13 -18.99
N GLY A 549 -18.95 -18.41 -19.37
CA GLY A 549 -17.77 -19.24 -19.63
C GLY A 549 -16.94 -18.73 -20.80
N ALA A 550 -17.59 -18.34 -21.91
CA ALA A 550 -16.93 -17.74 -23.06
C ALA A 550 -16.23 -16.42 -22.71
N ALA A 551 -16.82 -15.57 -21.85
CA ALA A 551 -16.20 -14.33 -21.37
C ALA A 551 -14.86 -14.59 -20.66
N LEU A 552 -14.80 -15.61 -19.80
CA LEU A 552 -13.57 -15.98 -19.09
C LEU A 552 -12.50 -16.53 -20.03
N VAL A 553 -12.88 -17.37 -20.99
CA VAL A 553 -11.96 -17.94 -21.99
C VAL A 553 -11.40 -16.83 -22.90
N VAL A 554 -12.27 -15.98 -23.45
CA VAL A 554 -11.85 -14.86 -24.32
C VAL A 554 -11.00 -13.85 -23.55
N GLY A 555 -11.33 -13.57 -22.28
CA GLY A 555 -10.53 -12.72 -21.40
C GLY A 555 -9.15 -13.31 -21.09
N ALA A 556 -9.04 -14.62 -20.89
CA ALA A 556 -7.76 -15.31 -20.72
C ALA A 556 -6.91 -15.24 -21.99
N PHE A 557 -7.52 -15.44 -23.17
CA PHE A 557 -6.83 -15.28 -24.46
C PHE A 557 -6.33 -13.85 -24.68
N ALA A 558 -7.12 -12.83 -24.31
CA ALA A 558 -6.70 -11.42 -24.41
C ALA A 558 -5.47 -11.13 -23.53
N ARG A 559 -5.43 -11.66 -22.30
CA ARG A 559 -4.28 -11.52 -21.39
C ARG A 559 -3.06 -12.29 -21.87
N HIS A 560 -3.26 -13.49 -22.42
CA HIS A 560 -2.18 -14.29 -22.99
C HIS A 560 -1.57 -13.65 -24.24
N ASP A 561 -2.39 -13.12 -25.16
CA ASP A 561 -1.90 -12.38 -26.34
C ASP A 561 -1.17 -11.10 -25.93
N LEU A 562 -1.64 -10.41 -24.88
CA LEU A 562 -0.95 -9.24 -24.33
C LEU A 562 0.41 -9.60 -23.70
N GLY A 563 0.50 -10.74 -22.98
CA GLY A 563 1.75 -11.19 -22.37
C GLY A 563 2.78 -11.69 -23.39
N THR A 564 2.34 -12.39 -24.43
CA THR A 564 3.21 -12.97 -25.47
C THR A 564 3.66 -11.97 -26.53
N ARG A 565 2.88 -10.90 -26.76
CA ARG A 565 3.15 -9.89 -27.80
C ARG A 565 3.20 -8.47 -27.26
N GLY A 566 3.56 -8.30 -25.98
CA GLY A 566 3.52 -7.02 -25.26
C GLY A 566 4.22 -5.87 -25.97
N GLU A 567 5.33 -6.14 -26.67
CA GLU A 567 6.10 -5.14 -27.45
C GLU A 567 5.33 -4.52 -28.63
N HIS A 568 4.23 -5.14 -29.07
CA HIS A 568 3.42 -4.66 -30.21
C HIS A 568 2.18 -3.85 -29.77
N TYR A 569 2.03 -3.60 -28.47
CA TYR A 569 0.92 -2.87 -27.87
C TYR A 569 1.42 -1.59 -27.19
N SER A 570 0.71 -0.47 -27.39
CA SER A 570 0.99 0.74 -26.61
C SER A 570 0.65 0.51 -25.13
N THR A 571 1.30 1.26 -24.23
CA THR A 571 1.03 1.22 -22.79
C THR A 571 -0.45 1.47 -22.47
N GLN A 572 -1.09 2.39 -23.20
CA GLN A 572 -2.52 2.66 -23.10
C GLN A 572 -3.39 1.45 -23.52
N ALA A 573 -3.05 0.77 -24.62
CA ALA A 573 -3.78 -0.41 -25.09
C ALA A 573 -3.58 -1.62 -24.14
N ALA A 574 -2.38 -1.76 -23.57
CA ALA A 574 -2.08 -2.79 -22.58
C ALA A 574 -2.86 -2.58 -21.28
N SER A 575 -2.87 -1.34 -20.77
CA SER A 575 -3.63 -0.98 -19.57
C SER A 575 -5.13 -1.19 -19.79
N GLY A 576 -5.69 -0.68 -20.89
CA GLY A 576 -7.11 -0.85 -21.23
C GLY A 576 -7.52 -2.32 -21.35
N THR A 577 -6.68 -3.17 -21.94
CA THR A 577 -6.91 -4.62 -22.05
C THR A 577 -6.94 -5.29 -20.67
N ARG A 578 -6.01 -4.93 -19.77
CA ARG A 578 -5.98 -5.47 -18.39
C ARG A 578 -7.22 -5.05 -17.60
N THR A 579 -7.62 -3.78 -17.69
CA THR A 579 -8.83 -3.27 -17.03
C THR A 579 -10.08 -3.95 -17.54
N LEU A 580 -10.30 -3.97 -18.86
CA LEU A 580 -11.48 -4.61 -19.47
C LEU A 580 -11.59 -6.10 -19.13
N THR A 581 -10.48 -6.84 -19.15
CA THR A 581 -10.50 -8.25 -18.75
C THR A 581 -10.68 -8.45 -17.25
N SER A 582 -10.23 -7.52 -16.41
CA SER A 582 -10.48 -7.56 -14.96
C SER A 582 -11.96 -7.34 -14.65
N VAL A 583 -12.58 -6.33 -15.26
CA VAL A 583 -14.01 -6.04 -15.13
C VAL A 583 -14.84 -7.21 -15.68
N ALA A 584 -14.50 -7.74 -16.86
CA ALA A 584 -15.19 -8.90 -17.42
C ALA A 584 -15.13 -10.12 -16.50
N LYS A 585 -13.96 -10.38 -15.87
CA LYS A 585 -13.79 -11.47 -14.89
C LYS A 585 -14.59 -11.21 -13.61
N GLY A 586 -14.57 -9.98 -13.10
CA GLY A 586 -15.32 -9.55 -11.91
C GLY A 586 -16.83 -9.66 -12.09
N LEU A 587 -17.35 -9.49 -13.32
CA LEU A 587 -18.76 -9.71 -13.64
C LEU A 587 -19.08 -11.19 -13.89
N ALA A 588 -18.26 -11.90 -14.68
CA ALA A 588 -18.57 -13.26 -15.12
C ALA A 588 -18.51 -14.31 -13.99
N ILE A 589 -17.55 -14.21 -13.05
CA ILE A 589 -17.41 -15.19 -11.96
C ILE A 589 -18.63 -15.21 -11.02
N PRO A 590 -19.07 -14.10 -10.41
CA PRO A 590 -20.25 -14.12 -9.55
C PRO A 590 -21.52 -14.47 -10.32
N THR A 591 -21.64 -14.01 -11.58
CA THR A 591 -22.78 -14.36 -12.45
C THR A 591 -22.86 -15.86 -12.70
N LEU A 592 -21.73 -16.52 -13.01
CA LEU A 592 -21.68 -17.97 -13.18
C LEU A 592 -21.97 -18.73 -11.89
N ALA A 593 -21.43 -18.26 -10.76
CA ALA A 593 -21.70 -18.88 -9.45
C ALA A 593 -23.20 -18.84 -9.12
N LEU A 594 -23.85 -17.69 -9.31
CA LEU A 594 -25.29 -17.53 -9.11
C LEU A 594 -26.11 -18.34 -10.12
N ALA A 595 -25.69 -18.41 -11.39
CA ALA A 595 -26.34 -19.24 -12.40
C ALA A 595 -26.26 -20.73 -12.06
N VAL A 596 -25.11 -21.22 -11.58
CA VAL A 596 -24.95 -22.60 -11.12
C VAL A 596 -25.84 -22.89 -9.91
N LEU A 597 -25.89 -21.97 -8.93
CA LEU A 597 -26.79 -22.09 -7.78
C LEU A 597 -28.26 -22.12 -8.20
N ALA A 598 -28.67 -21.26 -9.15
CA ALA A 598 -30.02 -21.27 -9.71
C ALA A 598 -30.33 -22.60 -10.44
N GLY A 599 -29.36 -23.16 -11.16
CA GLY A 599 -29.48 -24.48 -11.79
C GLY A 599 -29.59 -25.63 -10.80
N ILE A 600 -28.81 -25.61 -9.70
CA ILE A 600 -28.91 -26.58 -8.61
C ILE A 600 -30.27 -26.46 -7.92
N ALA A 601 -30.71 -25.24 -7.61
CA ALA A 601 -32.02 -25.00 -7.01
C ALA A 601 -33.16 -25.53 -7.90
N TYR A 602 -33.03 -25.37 -9.23
CA TYR A 602 -33.95 -25.97 -10.20
C TYR A 602 -33.94 -27.51 -10.13
N LEU A 603 -32.76 -28.15 -10.14
CA LEU A 603 -32.63 -29.62 -10.11
C LEU A 603 -33.11 -30.24 -8.80
N VAL A 604 -32.84 -29.60 -7.66
CA VAL A 604 -33.30 -30.04 -6.34
C VAL A 604 -34.81 -29.80 -6.20
N GLY A 605 -35.29 -28.65 -6.69
CA GLY A 605 -36.71 -28.33 -6.74
C GLY A 605 -37.52 -29.32 -7.57
N SER A 606 -37.00 -29.75 -8.72
CA SER A 606 -37.68 -30.74 -9.58
C SER A 606 -37.79 -32.15 -8.97
N ALA A 607 -36.94 -32.48 -7.99
CA ALA A 607 -36.91 -33.82 -7.41
C ALA A 607 -37.81 -33.99 -6.17
N HIS A 608 -38.27 -32.89 -5.56
CA HIS A 608 -38.91 -32.89 -4.22
C HIS A 608 -40.26 -32.17 -4.17
N TRP A 609 -40.82 -31.69 -5.29
CA TRP A 609 -42.04 -30.87 -5.31
C TRP A 609 -43.05 -31.23 -6.39
#